data_AF-A0A6M0FZ30-F1
#
_entry.id   AF-A0A6M0FZ30-F1
#
_cell.length_a   1.000
_cell.length_b   1.000
_cell.length_c   1.000
_cell.angle_alpha   90.00
_cell.angle_beta   90.00
_cell.angle_gamma   90.00
#
_symmetry.space_group_name_H-M   'P 1'
#
loop_
_entity.id
_entity.type
_entity.pdbx_description
1 polymer ?
#
loop_
_entity_poly.entity_id
_entity_poly.type
_entity_poly.pdbx_seq_one_letter_code
_entity_poly.pdbx_strand_id
1 'polypeptide(L)'
;MIVVSNTSPITNLAAVGKLLILQQLYSSIIIPEAVFRELTEVEHPVPGTEEVQTCDWIRTQQVANQALVTSLKQELDAGEAEAIALQCRVGKFPSFKITTDM
;
A
#
# COMPACT_ATOMS: atom_id res chain seq x y z
N MET A 1 -11.35 -5.89 -5.64
CA MET A 1 -9.91 -6.23 -5.53
C MET A 1 -9.27 -5.17 -4.65
N ILE A 2 -8.37 -5.54 -3.73
CA ILE A 2 -7.61 -4.56 -2.94
C ILE A 2 -6.26 -4.37 -3.63
N VAL A 3 -5.89 -3.12 -3.91
CA VAL A 3 -4.61 -2.75 -4.52
C VAL A 3 -3.87 -1.85 -3.54
N VAL A 4 -2.68 -2.28 -3.15
CA VAL A 4 -1.77 -1.52 -2.30
C VAL A 4 -0.68 -0.92 -3.20
N SER A 5 -0.47 0.39 -3.12
CA SER A 5 0.57 1.09 -3.89
C SER A 5 1.69 1.55 -2.98
N ASN A 6 2.93 1.35 -3.44
CA ASN A 6 4.11 1.99 -2.86
C ASN A 6 4.27 3.43 -3.40
N THR A 7 5.31 4.13 -2.96
CA THR A 7 5.68 5.50 -3.34
C THR A 7 5.97 5.64 -4.83
N SER A 8 6.83 4.80 -5.41
CA SER A 8 7.33 5.01 -6.78
C SER A 8 6.24 5.02 -7.87
N PRO A 9 5.22 4.13 -7.87
CA PRO A 9 4.11 4.23 -8.81
C PRO A 9 3.35 5.55 -8.72
N ILE A 10 3.17 6.11 -7.51
CA ILE A 10 2.47 7.38 -7.30
C ILE A 10 3.33 8.52 -7.82
N THR A 11 4.57 8.63 -7.36
CA THR A 11 5.47 9.72 -7.73
C THR A 11 5.75 9.74 -9.23
N ASN A 12 6.05 8.59 -9.84
CA ASN A 12 6.37 8.54 -11.26
C ASN A 12 5.18 8.90 -12.14
N LEU A 13 3.97 8.44 -11.79
CA LEU A 13 2.76 8.77 -12.54
C LEU A 13 2.34 10.22 -12.32
N ALA A 14 2.46 10.74 -11.10
CA ALA A 14 2.18 12.15 -10.81
C ALA A 14 3.17 13.08 -11.55
N ALA A 15 4.46 12.72 -11.59
CA ALA A 15 5.50 13.50 -12.26
C ALA A 15 5.24 13.69 -13.76
N VAL A 16 4.54 12.76 -14.41
CA VAL A 16 4.14 12.85 -15.82
C VAL A 16 2.67 13.25 -16.02
N GLY A 17 1.96 13.65 -14.97
CA GLY A 17 0.55 14.06 -15.04
C GLY A 17 -0.42 12.92 -15.38
N LYS A 18 -0.11 11.69 -15.00
CA LYS A 18 -0.87 10.47 -15.31
C LYS A 18 -1.34 9.68 -14.09
N LEU A 19 -1.32 10.27 -12.89
CA LEU A 19 -1.75 9.59 -11.66
C LEU A 19 -3.17 9.00 -11.74
N LEU A 20 -4.07 9.67 -12.46
CA LEU A 20 -5.47 9.22 -12.67
C LEU A 20 -5.59 7.84 -13.32
N ILE A 21 -4.54 7.32 -13.98
CA ILE A 21 -4.54 5.94 -14.49
C ILE A 21 -4.76 4.94 -13.36
N LEU A 22 -4.21 5.17 -12.16
CA LEU A 22 -4.45 4.29 -11.01
C LEU A 22 -5.93 4.25 -10.61
N GLN A 23 -6.61 5.40 -10.64
CA GLN A 23 -8.05 5.48 -10.37
C GLN A 23 -8.86 4.77 -11.45
N GLN A 24 -8.51 4.94 -12.72
CA GLN A 24 -9.21 4.29 -13.84
C GLN A 24 -9.11 2.77 -13.80
N LEU A 25 -7.95 2.24 -13.42
CA LEU A 25 -7.70 0.79 -13.36
C LEU A 25 -8.32 0.14 -12.11
N TYR A 26 -8.30 0.83 -10.97
CA TYR A 26 -8.58 0.20 -9.67
C TYR A 26 -9.74 0.83 -8.89
N SER A 27 -10.32 1.93 -9.37
CA SER A 27 -11.31 2.79 -8.69
C SER A 27 -10.80 3.46 -7.42
N SER A 28 -10.01 2.76 -6.60
CA SER A 28 -9.33 3.26 -5.42
C SER A 28 -8.08 2.43 -5.14
N ILE A 29 -7.07 3.05 -4.54
CA ILE A 29 -5.86 2.36 -4.06
C ILE A 29 -5.71 2.60 -2.55
N ILE A 30 -4.99 1.70 -1.91
CA ILE A 30 -4.55 1.84 -0.53
C ILE A 30 -3.06 2.16 -0.54
N ILE A 31 -2.62 3.08 0.29
CA ILE A 31 -1.20 3.33 0.56
C ILE A 31 -0.91 3.01 2.03
N PRO A 32 0.24 2.42 2.33
CA PRO A 32 0.71 2.31 3.70
C PRO A 32 0.92 3.68 4.35
N GLU A 33 0.84 3.69 5.68
CA GLU A 33 1.12 4.88 6.47
C GLU A 33 2.57 5.36 6.26
N ALA A 34 3.54 4.46 6.18
CA ALA A 34 4.92 4.81 5.88
C ALA A 34 5.08 5.52 4.51
N VAL A 35 4.33 5.07 3.49
CA VAL A 35 4.33 5.68 2.14
C VAL A 35 3.70 7.07 2.17
N PHE A 36 2.59 7.23 2.89
CA PHE A 36 1.98 8.54 3.06
C PHE A 36 2.95 9.54 3.71
N ARG A 37 3.66 9.13 4.77
CA ARG A 37 4.67 9.98 5.42
C ARG A 37 5.86 10.26 4.52
N GLU A 38 6.37 9.27 3.80
CA GLU A 38 7.46 9.48 2.83
C GLU A 38 7.12 10.56 1.80
N LEU A 39 5.86 10.64 1.37
CA LEU A 39 5.39 11.64 0.40
C LEU A 39 5.05 13.00 1.02
N THR A 40 4.78 13.08 2.32
CA THR A 40 4.21 14.29 2.96
C THR A 40 5.14 14.93 3.99
N GLU A 41 6.03 14.17 4.62
CA GLU A 41 7.00 14.62 5.62
C GLU A 41 8.36 14.96 4.98
N VAL A 42 8.33 15.66 3.85
CA VAL A 42 9.51 16.12 3.11
C VAL A 42 9.62 17.64 3.13
N GLU A 43 10.83 18.19 3.07
CA GLU A 43 11.05 19.65 3.09
C GLU A 43 10.38 20.37 1.91
N HIS A 44 10.28 19.68 0.76
CA HIS A 44 9.69 20.20 -0.46
C HIS A 44 8.71 19.17 -1.04
N PRO A 45 7.49 19.60 -1.43
CA PRO A 45 6.51 18.69 -2.04
C PRO A 45 7.11 17.99 -3.26
N VAL A 46 6.84 16.69 -3.36
CA VAL A 46 7.21 15.86 -4.51
C VAL A 46 5.95 15.56 -5.33
N PRO A 47 6.09 15.11 -6.59
CA PRO A 47 4.93 14.68 -7.36
C PRO A 47 4.13 13.62 -6.59
N GLY A 48 2.82 13.82 -6.46
CA GLY A 48 1.94 12.95 -5.69
C GLY A 48 1.64 13.44 -4.27
N THR A 49 2.42 14.36 -3.70
CA THR A 49 2.22 14.85 -2.32
C THR A 49 0.83 15.46 -2.11
N GLU A 50 0.33 16.26 -3.03
CA GLU A 50 -0.99 16.89 -2.91
C GLU A 50 -2.10 15.85 -3.08
N GLU A 51 -1.97 14.96 -4.06
CA GLU A 51 -2.99 13.99 -4.40
C GLU A 51 -3.19 12.96 -3.30
N VAL A 52 -2.14 12.47 -2.65
CA VAL A 52 -2.30 11.53 -1.51
C VAL A 52 -2.99 12.16 -0.30
N GLN A 53 -3.01 13.49 -0.20
CA GLN A 53 -3.69 14.22 0.89
C GLN A 53 -5.13 14.62 0.55
N THR A 54 -5.43 14.80 -0.74
CA THR A 54 -6.69 15.44 -1.18
C THR A 54 -7.62 14.52 -1.96
N CYS A 55 -7.11 13.42 -2.55
CA CYS A 55 -7.90 12.51 -3.35
C CYS A 55 -8.53 11.39 -2.51
N ASP A 56 -9.86 11.39 -2.37
CA ASP A 56 -10.61 10.37 -1.62
C ASP A 56 -10.44 8.91 -2.11
N TRP A 57 -9.96 8.73 -3.34
CA TRP A 57 -9.70 7.42 -3.94
C TRP A 57 -8.32 6.86 -3.59
N ILE A 58 -7.43 7.66 -2.99
CA ILE A 58 -6.16 7.23 -2.40
C ILE A 58 -6.37 7.18 -0.90
N ARG A 59 -6.31 5.98 -0.31
CA ARG A 59 -6.64 5.78 1.10
C ARG A 59 -5.43 5.32 1.88
N THR A 60 -5.05 6.05 2.93
CA THR A 60 -4.01 5.62 3.85
C THR A 60 -4.53 4.53 4.79
N GLN A 61 -3.75 3.48 5.00
CA GLN A 61 -4.10 2.40 5.94
C GLN A 61 -2.90 2.00 6.80
N GLN A 62 -3.14 1.92 8.11
CA GLN A 62 -2.17 1.40 9.06
C GLN A 62 -2.09 -0.14 9.01
N VAL A 63 -0.88 -0.67 9.16
CA VAL A 63 -0.65 -2.12 9.18
C VAL A 63 -0.97 -2.69 10.56
N ALA A 64 -1.80 -3.73 10.63
CA ALA A 64 -2.10 -4.41 11.88
C ALA A 64 -0.96 -5.35 12.33
N ASN A 65 -0.33 -6.06 11.39
CA ASN A 65 0.73 -7.04 11.68
C ASN A 65 2.12 -6.37 11.79
N GLN A 66 2.34 -5.65 12.88
CA GLN A 66 3.60 -4.94 13.15
C GLN A 66 4.80 -5.88 13.34
N ALA A 67 4.57 -7.13 13.75
CA ALA A 67 5.62 -8.14 13.82
C ALA A 67 6.18 -8.47 12.43
N LEU A 68 5.30 -8.68 11.43
CA LEU A 68 5.71 -8.89 10.05
C LEU A 68 6.45 -7.68 9.48
N VAL A 69 5.96 -6.45 9.74
CA VAL A 69 6.65 -5.21 9.34
C VAL A 69 8.07 -5.19 9.91
N THR A 70 8.22 -5.49 11.20
CA THR A 70 9.54 -5.48 11.87
C THR A 70 10.49 -6.52 11.26
N SER A 71 10.00 -7.72 10.93
CA SER A 71 10.81 -8.74 10.24
C SER A 71 11.21 -8.31 8.83
N LEU A 72 10.30 -7.72 8.05
CA LEU A 72 10.56 -7.29 6.68
C LEU A 72 11.53 -6.10 6.60
N LYS A 73 11.47 -5.18 7.58
CA LYS A 73 12.38 -4.01 7.66
C LYS A 73 13.86 -4.36 7.86
N GLN A 74 14.20 -5.64 8.03
CA GLN A 74 15.59 -6.09 8.03
C GLN A 74 16.23 -6.00 6.63
N GLU A 75 15.43 -6.13 5.58
CA GLU A 75 15.87 -6.19 4.18
C GLU A 75 15.22 -5.13 3.28
N LEU A 76 14.08 -4.56 3.72
CA LEU A 76 13.25 -3.64 2.94
C LEU A 76 13.10 -2.29 3.64
N ASP A 77 12.80 -1.26 2.87
CA ASP A 77 12.43 0.03 3.44
C ASP A 77 11.05 -0.04 4.16
N ALA A 78 10.70 1.05 4.87
CA ALA A 78 9.46 1.10 5.64
C ALA A 78 8.21 1.02 4.76
N GLY A 79 8.20 1.67 3.60
CA GLY A 79 7.08 1.68 2.67
C GLY A 79 6.85 0.31 2.04
N GLU A 80 7.92 -0.34 1.59
CA GLU A 80 7.93 -1.69 1.04
C GLU A 80 7.47 -2.73 2.07
N ALA A 81 8.04 -2.69 3.27
CA ALA A 81 7.69 -3.61 4.35
C ALA A 81 6.21 -3.50 4.73
N GLU A 82 5.69 -2.28 4.87
CA GLU A 82 4.28 -2.07 5.18
C GLU A 82 3.36 -2.44 4.01
N ALA A 83 3.74 -2.17 2.75
CA ALA A 83 2.96 -2.54 1.57
C ALA A 83 2.76 -4.06 1.48
N ILE A 84 3.84 -4.83 1.68
CA ILE A 84 3.77 -6.30 1.72
C ILE A 84 2.92 -6.75 2.90
N ALA A 85 3.12 -6.17 4.09
CA ALA A 85 2.38 -6.55 5.28
C ALA A 85 0.87 -6.24 5.19
N LEU A 86 0.46 -5.17 4.50
CA LEU A 86 -0.96 -4.89 4.20
C LEU A 86 -1.56 -5.93 3.25
N GLN A 87 -0.79 -6.36 2.25
CA GLN A 87 -1.23 -7.37 1.30
C GLN A 87 -1.30 -8.76 1.93
N CYS A 88 -0.38 -9.07 2.86
CA CYS A 88 -0.36 -10.28 3.65
C CYS A 88 -1.50 -10.29 4.67
N ARG A 89 -2.68 -10.71 4.24
CA ARG A 89 -3.74 -11.12 5.17
C ARG A 89 -3.21 -12.28 6.02
N VAL A 90 -3.15 -12.08 7.34
CA VAL A 90 -2.94 -13.17 8.31
C VAL A 90 -3.92 -14.29 7.95
N GLY A 91 -3.39 -15.48 7.66
CA GLY A 91 -4.12 -16.55 7.00
C GLY A 91 -5.50 -16.83 7.60
N LYS A 92 -6.55 -16.46 6.86
CA LYS A 92 -7.76 -17.26 6.78
C LYS A 92 -7.81 -17.86 5.39
N PHE A 93 -7.00 -18.89 5.18
CA PHE A 93 -7.36 -19.88 4.16
C PHE A 93 -8.69 -20.50 4.61
N PRO A 94 -9.72 -20.60 3.76
CA PRO A 94 -10.87 -21.41 4.09
C PRO A 94 -10.36 -22.81 4.41
N SER A 95 -10.67 -23.30 5.62
CA SER A 95 -10.34 -24.66 6.02
C SER A 95 -11.04 -25.61 5.05
N PHE A 96 -10.34 -26.10 4.04
CA PHE A 96 -10.83 -27.21 3.25
C PHE A 96 -10.71 -28.43 4.16
N LYS A 97 -11.80 -28.77 4.88
CA LYS A 97 -11.92 -30.08 5.49
C LYS A 97 -11.92 -31.07 4.33
N ILE A 98 -10.78 -31.74 4.12
CA ILE A 98 -10.79 -33.00 3.40
C ILE A 98 -11.46 -33.98 4.37
N THR A 99 -12.78 -34.11 4.26
CA THR A 99 -13.48 -35.29 4.76
C THR A 99 -13.01 -36.45 3.91
N THR A 100 -11.97 -37.15 4.37
CA THR A 100 -11.80 -38.56 4.03
C THR A 100 -12.85 -39.32 4.81
N ASP A 101 -14.01 -39.51 4.19
CA ASP A 101 -14.89 -40.62 4.53
C ASP A 101 -14.23 -41.88 3.95
N MET A 102 -13.67 -42.71 4.84
CA MET A 102 -13.55 -44.15 4.67
C MET A 102 -14.25 -44.83 5.84
#